data_AF-A0A7X7JZ40-F1
#
_entry.id   AF-A0A7X7JZ40-F1
#
_cell.length_a   1.000
_cell.length_b   1.000
_cell.length_c   1.000
_cell.angle_alpha   90.00
_cell.angle_beta   90.00
_cell.angle_gamma   90.00
#
_symmetry.space_group_name_H-M   'P 1'
#
loop_
_entity.id
_entity.type
_entity.pdbx_description
1 polymer ?
#
loop_
_entity_poly.entity_id
_entity_poly.type
_entity_poly.pdbx_seq_one_letter_code
_entity_poly.pdbx_strand_id
1 'polypeptide(L)'
;MSVAQVVQLIVLVARLTGQPADLMVELARAESGLEVAALADQALVDQRALAGAQTQDGSADRWAQAVEAGASGGLYCLQWQTARWAAERVGIEIAPNDLADPWLNAFLAAKLLDWGYGGYFHAMERVPADVRPRADDPMFRNAPMWNLERR
;
A
#
# COMPACT_ATOMS: atom_id res chain seq x y z
N MET A 1 6.81 4.87 -13.66
CA MET A 1 5.80 3.88 -14.14
C MET A 1 4.50 4.65 -14.36
N SER A 2 3.73 4.41 -15.43
CA SER A 2 2.47 5.15 -15.62
C SER A 2 1.37 4.68 -14.66
N VAL A 3 0.35 5.51 -14.39
CA VAL A 3 -0.84 5.11 -13.61
C VAL A 3 -1.41 3.79 -14.13
N ALA A 4 -1.54 3.66 -15.45
CA ALA A 4 -2.10 2.48 -16.09
C ALA A 4 -1.27 1.22 -15.80
N GLN A 5 0.07 1.35 -15.80
CA GLN A 5 0.97 0.23 -15.46
C GLN A 5 0.87 -0.15 -13.97
N VAL A 6 0.76 0.83 -13.07
CA VAL A 6 0.57 0.56 -11.63
C VAL A 6 -0.78 -0.13 -11.39
N VAL A 7 -1.86 0.33 -12.03
CA VAL A 7 -3.17 -0.32 -11.95
C VAL A 7 -3.11 -1.75 -12.50
N GLN A 8 -2.44 -1.99 -13.63
CA GLN A 8 -2.25 -3.35 -14.17
C GLN A 8 -1.48 -4.26 -13.21
N LEU A 9 -0.46 -3.73 -12.54
CA LEU A 9 0.29 -4.44 -11.51
C LEU A 9 -0.58 -4.80 -10.31
N ILE A 10 -1.39 -3.84 -9.82
CA ILE A 10 -2.34 -4.09 -8.73
C ILE A 10 -3.33 -5.18 -9.12
N VAL A 11 -3.90 -5.11 -10.32
CA VAL A 11 -4.83 -6.13 -10.85
C VAL A 11 -4.15 -7.50 -10.96
N LEU A 12 -2.90 -7.56 -11.40
CA LEU A 12 -2.14 -8.81 -11.47
C LEU A 12 -1.94 -9.40 -10.08
N VAL A 13 -1.48 -8.60 -9.11
CA VAL A 13 -1.30 -9.04 -7.73
C VAL A 13 -2.61 -9.54 -7.14
N ALA A 14 -3.69 -8.77 -7.28
CA ALA A 14 -5.00 -9.14 -6.78
C ALA A 14 -5.44 -10.52 -7.29
N ARG A 15 -5.25 -10.78 -8.60
CA ARG A 15 -5.55 -12.09 -9.20
C ARG A 15 -4.68 -13.22 -8.65
N LEU A 16 -3.38 -12.98 -8.47
CA LEU A 16 -2.45 -13.97 -7.92
C LEU A 16 -2.74 -14.30 -6.45
N THR A 17 -3.30 -13.36 -5.70
CA THR A 17 -3.61 -13.52 -4.28
C THR A 17 -5.08 -13.80 -4.00
N GLY A 18 -5.93 -13.91 -5.03
CA GLY A 18 -7.37 -14.13 -4.89
C GLY A 18 -8.16 -12.96 -4.31
N GLN A 19 -7.60 -11.75 -4.33
CA GLN A 19 -8.26 -10.53 -3.85
C GLN A 19 -9.12 -9.89 -4.94
N PRO A 20 -10.22 -9.19 -4.59
CA PRO A 20 -11.00 -8.41 -5.56
C PRO A 20 -10.14 -7.27 -6.14
N ALA A 21 -10.02 -7.22 -7.46
CA ALA A 21 -9.10 -6.30 -8.13
C ALA A 21 -9.58 -4.84 -8.06
N ASP A 22 -10.89 -4.64 -8.17
CA ASP A 22 -11.56 -3.36 -7.94
C ASP A 22 -11.29 -2.82 -6.54
N LEU A 23 -11.42 -3.66 -5.51
CA LEU A 23 -11.12 -3.29 -4.13
C LEU A 23 -9.67 -2.87 -3.96
N MET A 24 -8.72 -3.66 -4.48
CA MET A 24 -7.30 -3.35 -4.37
C MET A 24 -6.96 -2.01 -5.04
N VAL A 25 -7.51 -1.75 -6.23
CA VAL A 25 -7.29 -0.47 -6.95
C VAL A 25 -7.87 0.71 -6.17
N GLU A 26 -9.10 0.61 -5.69
CA GLU A 26 -9.74 1.69 -4.94
C GLU A 26 -9.10 1.92 -3.57
N LEU A 27 -8.60 0.87 -2.93
CA LEU A 27 -7.86 1.00 -1.68
C LEU A 27 -6.52 1.72 -1.89
N ALA A 28 -5.78 1.38 -2.96
CA ALA A 28 -4.55 2.11 -3.32
C ALA A 28 -4.83 3.58 -3.65
N ARG A 29 -5.96 3.89 -4.31
CA ARG A 29 -6.43 5.27 -4.53
C ARG A 29 -6.70 5.98 -3.22
N ALA A 30 -7.38 5.33 -2.28
CA ALA A 30 -7.69 5.92 -0.98
C ALA A 30 -6.42 6.19 -0.14
N GLU A 31 -5.48 5.25 -0.08
CA GLU A 31 -4.27 5.38 0.75
C GLU A 31 -3.26 6.37 0.18
N SER A 32 -2.83 6.16 -1.07
CA SER A 32 -1.75 6.95 -1.68
C SER A 32 -2.24 8.10 -2.56
N GLY A 33 -3.54 8.15 -2.85
CA GLY A 33 -4.05 9.04 -3.88
C GLY A 33 -3.49 8.65 -5.24
N LEU A 34 -3.52 7.37 -5.63
CA LEU A 34 -2.94 6.78 -6.86
C LEU A 34 -2.95 7.66 -8.14
N GLU A 35 -3.90 8.59 -8.31
CA GLU A 35 -3.87 9.61 -9.37
C GLU A 35 -2.86 10.74 -9.13
N VAL A 36 -2.77 11.23 -7.90
CA VAL A 36 -1.78 12.20 -7.40
C VAL A 36 -0.42 11.55 -7.20
N ALA A 37 -0.34 10.32 -6.66
CA ALA A 37 0.94 9.64 -6.42
C ALA A 37 1.66 9.29 -7.73
N ALA A 38 0.97 8.89 -8.79
CA ALA A 38 1.60 8.64 -10.08
C ALA A 38 2.03 9.92 -10.82
N LEU A 39 1.32 11.04 -10.61
CA LEU A 39 1.76 12.36 -11.06
C LEU A 39 2.93 12.88 -10.22
N ALA A 40 2.92 12.60 -8.92
CA ALA A 40 4.01 12.95 -8.01
C ALA A 40 5.25 12.10 -8.25
N ASP A 41 5.12 10.83 -8.65
CA ASP A 41 6.24 9.95 -9.02
C ASP A 41 6.81 10.34 -10.38
N GLN A 42 6.00 10.83 -11.32
CA GLN A 42 6.50 11.47 -12.54
C GLN A 42 7.24 12.78 -12.20
N ALA A 43 6.69 13.61 -11.30
CA ALA A 43 7.36 14.81 -10.81
C ALA A 43 8.61 14.53 -9.96
N LEU A 44 8.67 13.42 -9.22
CA LEU A 44 9.84 12.97 -8.43
C LEU A 44 10.90 12.33 -9.31
N VAL A 45 10.50 11.61 -10.36
CA VAL A 45 11.40 11.08 -11.41
C VAL A 45 11.95 12.23 -12.26
N ASP A 46 11.13 13.22 -12.60
CA ASP A 46 11.56 14.43 -13.31
C ASP A 46 12.43 15.31 -12.40
N GLN A 47 12.10 15.44 -11.10
CA GLN A 47 12.97 16.06 -10.10
C GLN A 47 14.25 15.26 -9.87
N ARG A 48 14.26 13.93 -9.97
CA ARG A 48 15.49 13.11 -9.90
C ARG A 48 16.30 13.15 -11.19
N ALA A 49 15.68 13.37 -12.35
CA ALA A 49 16.37 13.63 -13.60
C ALA A 49 16.98 15.04 -13.62
N LEU A 50 16.32 16.03 -13.01
CA LEU A 50 16.84 17.38 -12.78
C LEU A 50 17.86 17.44 -11.61
N ALA A 51 17.65 16.67 -10.55
CA ALA A 51 18.57 16.54 -9.40
C ALA A 51 19.70 15.53 -9.66
N GLY A 52 19.63 14.75 -10.74
CA GLY A 52 20.79 14.05 -11.30
C GLY A 52 21.90 15.01 -11.73
N ALA A 53 21.59 16.31 -11.86
CA ALA A 53 22.57 17.38 -12.00
C ALA A 53 23.02 18.01 -10.66
N GLN A 54 22.36 17.73 -9.53
CA GLN A 54 22.74 18.25 -8.22
C GLN A 54 22.51 17.25 -7.06
N THR A 55 23.64 16.71 -6.61
CA THR A 55 23.97 16.13 -5.29
C THR A 55 23.57 14.69 -4.96
N GLN A 56 24.63 13.86 -4.95
CA GLN A 56 24.83 12.69 -4.10
C GLN A 56 24.65 13.05 -2.60
N ASP A 57 24.33 12.01 -1.81
CA ASP A 57 24.29 11.90 -0.34
C ASP A 57 23.01 12.27 0.44
N GLY A 58 22.38 11.23 0.99
CA GLY A 58 21.61 11.29 2.25
C GLY A 58 20.08 11.18 2.17
N SER A 59 19.47 11.04 1.00
CA SER A 59 17.99 10.92 0.90
C SER A 59 17.48 9.51 1.21
N ALA A 60 18.20 8.47 0.78
CA ALA A 60 17.80 7.07 0.99
C ALA A 60 17.85 6.67 2.47
N ASP A 61 18.91 7.07 3.18
CA ASP A 61 19.08 6.75 4.62
C ASP A 61 18.05 7.46 5.49
N ARG A 62 17.68 8.70 5.14
CA ARG A 62 16.61 9.43 5.84
C ARG A 62 15.24 8.79 5.65
N TRP A 63 14.97 8.23 4.47
CA TRP A 63 13.72 7.50 4.22
C TRP A 63 13.66 6.20 5.02
N ALA A 64 14.73 5.40 5.02
CA ALA A 64 14.81 4.19 5.82
C ALA A 64 14.60 4.46 7.32
N GLN A 65 15.25 5.49 7.86
CA GLN A 65 15.08 5.90 9.26
C GLN A 65 13.65 6.36 9.57
N ALA A 66 13.00 7.10 8.68
CA ALA A 66 11.62 7.54 8.87
C ALA A 66 10.64 6.35 8.88
N VAL A 67 10.82 5.41 7.96
CA VAL A 67 10.03 4.17 7.87
C VAL A 67 10.23 3.31 9.12
N GLU A 68 11.47 3.14 9.58
CA GLU A 68 11.78 2.44 10.83
C GLU A 68 11.17 3.13 12.06
N ALA A 69 11.12 4.47 12.07
CA ALA A 69 10.47 5.28 13.10
C ALA A 69 8.93 5.25 13.04
N GLY A 70 8.34 4.46 12.12
CA GLY A 70 6.89 4.25 12.03
C GLY A 70 6.20 5.01 10.89
N ALA A 71 6.96 5.65 9.99
CA ALA A 71 6.36 6.20 8.78
C ALA A 71 5.77 5.10 7.90
N SER A 72 4.66 5.46 7.24
CA SER A 72 3.93 4.60 6.32
C SER A 72 4.43 4.82 4.89
N GLY A 73 4.63 3.74 4.12
CA GLY A 73 5.28 3.79 2.81
C GLY A 73 4.56 3.02 1.70
N GLY A 74 4.80 3.45 0.46
CA GLY A 74 4.31 2.80 -0.76
C GLY A 74 2.82 3.02 -1.07
N LEU A 75 2.32 2.26 -2.04
CA LEU A 75 0.96 2.41 -2.62
C LEU A 75 -0.18 2.27 -1.60
N TYR A 76 0.00 1.45 -0.57
CA TYR A 76 -0.98 1.16 0.46
C TYR A 76 -0.60 1.75 1.82
N CYS A 77 0.38 2.67 1.86
CA CYS A 77 0.81 3.34 3.09
C CYS A 77 1.06 2.35 4.25
N LEU A 78 1.80 1.28 3.97
CA LEU A 78 2.11 0.27 4.98
C LEU A 78 3.09 0.81 6.00
N GLN A 79 2.76 0.67 7.28
CA GLN A 79 3.73 0.85 8.36
C GLN A 79 4.80 -0.23 8.30
N TRP A 80 6.05 0.13 8.57
CA TRP A 80 7.19 -0.78 8.53
C TRP A 80 6.97 -2.07 9.32
N GLN A 81 6.52 -1.96 10.58
CA GLN A 81 6.35 -3.11 11.45
C GLN A 81 5.29 -4.08 10.92
N THR A 82 4.21 -3.56 10.34
CA THR A 82 3.16 -4.35 9.70
C THR A 82 3.65 -5.02 8.44
N ALA A 83 4.40 -4.31 7.60
CA ALA A 83 4.95 -4.88 6.38
C ALA A 83 5.99 -5.96 6.68
N ARG A 84 6.88 -5.73 7.66
CA ARG A 84 7.86 -6.72 8.12
C ARG A 84 7.17 -7.96 8.67
N TRP A 85 6.15 -7.81 9.53
CA TRP A 85 5.37 -8.93 10.02
C TRP A 85 4.70 -9.73 8.89
N ALA A 86 4.13 -9.04 7.89
CA ALA A 86 3.51 -9.69 6.75
C ALA A 86 4.53 -10.44 5.89
N ALA A 87 5.71 -9.84 5.67
CA ALA A 87 6.83 -10.42 4.95
C ALA A 87 7.36 -11.69 5.64
N GLU A 88 7.61 -11.62 6.95
CA GLU A 88 8.02 -12.77 7.77
C GLU A 88 7.00 -13.91 7.67
N ARG A 89 5.70 -13.58 7.70
CA ARG A 89 4.62 -14.57 7.63
C ARG A 89 4.49 -15.25 6.27
N VAL A 90 4.95 -14.64 5.18
CA VAL A 90 5.06 -15.27 3.85
C VAL A 90 6.46 -15.80 3.55
N GLY A 91 7.39 -15.73 4.51
CA GLY A 91 8.74 -16.28 4.38
C GLY A 91 9.69 -15.47 3.51
N ILE A 92 9.50 -14.14 3.42
CA ILE A 92 10.41 -13.24 2.71
C ILE A 92 11.08 -12.27 3.69
N GLU A 93 12.34 -11.97 3.45
CA GLU A 93 13.07 -10.91 4.14
C GLU A 93 12.95 -9.62 3.32
N ILE A 94 12.71 -8.50 4.01
CA ILE A 94 12.59 -7.18 3.40
C ILE A 94 13.40 -6.17 4.21
N ALA A 95 13.84 -5.11 3.57
CA ALA A 95 14.39 -3.91 4.15
C ALA A 95 13.40 -2.73 4.04
N PRO A 96 13.53 -1.67 4.83
CA PRO A 96 12.63 -0.51 4.79
C PRO A 96 12.44 0.10 3.39
N ASN A 97 13.52 0.15 2.60
CA ASN A 97 13.50 0.70 1.25
C ASN A 97 12.70 -0.15 0.25
N ASP A 98 12.50 -1.44 0.53
CA ASP A 98 11.74 -2.33 -0.36
C ASP A 98 10.25 -1.98 -0.38
N LEU A 99 9.75 -1.24 0.62
CA LEU A 99 8.36 -0.76 0.61
C LEU A 99 8.06 0.26 -0.48
N ALA A 100 9.10 0.83 -1.10
CA ALA A 100 8.96 1.66 -2.29
C ALA A 100 8.65 0.83 -3.56
N ASP A 101 8.90 -0.48 -3.55
CA ASP A 101 8.55 -1.37 -4.65
C ASP A 101 7.02 -1.56 -4.70
N PRO A 102 6.35 -1.17 -5.80
CA PRO A 102 4.90 -1.21 -5.89
C PRO A 102 4.35 -2.64 -5.91
N TRP A 103 5.10 -3.61 -6.45
CA TRP A 103 4.67 -5.01 -6.47
C TRP A 103 4.68 -5.58 -5.06
N LEU A 104 5.77 -5.41 -4.32
CA LEU A 104 5.91 -5.91 -2.95
C LEU A 104 4.88 -5.24 -2.04
N ASN A 105 4.72 -3.93 -2.14
CA ASN A 105 3.75 -3.19 -1.34
C ASN A 105 2.32 -3.68 -1.59
N ALA A 106 1.92 -3.85 -2.85
CA ALA A 106 0.62 -4.41 -3.21
C ALA A 106 0.46 -5.87 -2.77
N PHE A 107 1.51 -6.69 -2.89
CA PHE A 107 1.48 -8.09 -2.49
C PHE A 107 1.29 -8.25 -0.98
N LEU A 108 2.03 -7.51 -0.17
CA LEU A 108 1.88 -7.51 1.28
C LEU A 108 0.50 -6.97 1.68
N ALA A 109 0.01 -5.91 1.03
CA ALA A 109 -1.34 -5.39 1.25
C ALA A 109 -2.42 -6.45 1.00
N ALA A 110 -2.30 -7.20 -0.11
CA ALA A 110 -3.22 -8.29 -0.42
C ALA A 110 -3.20 -9.40 0.63
N LYS A 111 -2.02 -9.76 1.17
CA LYS A 111 -1.91 -10.75 2.25
C LYS A 111 -2.51 -10.26 3.56
N LEU A 112 -2.32 -8.98 3.88
CA LEU A 112 -2.93 -8.35 5.03
C LEU A 112 -4.47 -8.39 4.94
N LEU A 113 -5.04 -8.10 3.76
CA LEU A 113 -6.48 -8.21 3.53
C LEU A 113 -6.99 -9.65 3.68
N ASP A 114 -6.27 -10.63 3.12
CA ASP A 114 -6.59 -12.06 3.24
C ASP A 114 -6.65 -12.53 4.70
N TRP A 115 -5.76 -12.00 5.55
CA TRP A 115 -5.73 -12.31 6.98
C TRP A 115 -6.67 -11.44 7.82
N GLY A 116 -7.43 -10.55 7.18
CA GLY A 116 -8.36 -9.63 7.82
C GLY A 116 -7.69 -8.60 8.72
N TYR A 117 -6.59 -8.03 8.27
CA TYR A 117 -5.94 -6.90 8.92
C TYR A 117 -6.83 -5.66 8.84
N GLY A 118 -7.34 -5.21 9.98
CA GLY A 118 -8.25 -4.08 10.08
C GLY A 118 -7.63 -2.69 9.92
N GLY A 119 -6.31 -2.58 9.70
CA GLY A 119 -5.62 -1.30 9.59
C GLY A 119 -6.02 -0.47 8.35
N TYR A 120 -6.72 -1.07 7.39
CA TYR A 120 -7.27 -0.35 6.22
C TYR A 120 -8.64 0.29 6.46
N PHE A 121 -9.19 0.19 7.68
CA PHE A 121 -10.50 0.72 8.03
C PHE A 121 -10.68 2.19 7.61
N HIS A 122 -9.71 3.05 7.91
CA HIS A 122 -9.78 4.48 7.57
C HIS A 122 -9.79 4.74 6.07
N ALA A 123 -9.18 3.87 5.26
CA ALA A 123 -9.22 3.98 3.80
C ALA A 123 -10.50 3.39 3.21
N MET A 124 -11.10 2.36 3.83
CA MET A 124 -12.37 1.78 3.39
C MET A 124 -13.53 2.79 3.42
N GLU A 125 -13.47 3.83 4.27
CA GLU A 125 -14.44 4.93 4.24
C GLU A 125 -14.44 5.73 2.94
N ARG A 126 -13.32 5.72 2.21
CA ARG A 126 -13.11 6.46 0.95
C ARG A 126 -13.34 5.59 -0.30
N VAL A 127 -13.39 4.27 -0.16
CA VAL A 127 -13.70 3.31 -1.25
C VAL A 127 -15.20 3.44 -1.65
N PRO A 128 -15.59 3.34 -2.92
CA PRO A 128 -17.01 3.35 -3.31
C PRO A 128 -17.84 2.24 -2.65
N ALA A 129 -19.08 2.53 -2.27
CA ALA A 129 -19.91 1.61 -1.47
C ALA A 129 -20.24 0.28 -2.17
N ASP A 130 -20.26 0.27 -3.51
CA ASP A 130 -20.46 -0.89 -4.36
C ASP A 130 -19.21 -1.78 -4.51
N VAL A 131 -18.03 -1.24 -4.19
CA VAL A 131 -16.74 -1.97 -4.19
C VAL A 131 -16.37 -2.47 -2.78
N ARG A 132 -16.88 -1.81 -1.73
CA ARG A 132 -16.59 -2.18 -0.35
C ARG A 132 -16.99 -3.64 -0.06
N PRO A 133 -16.14 -4.42 0.61
CA PRO A 133 -16.53 -5.71 1.12
C PRO A 133 -17.71 -5.58 2.08
N ARG A 134 -18.53 -6.62 2.15
CA ARG A 134 -19.69 -6.65 3.04
C ARG A 134 -19.22 -6.62 4.50
N ALA A 135 -20.03 -6.09 5.41
CA ALA A 135 -19.64 -5.94 6.81
C ALA A 135 -19.32 -7.29 7.51
N ASP A 136 -19.84 -8.39 6.99
CA ASP A 136 -19.60 -9.76 7.46
C ASP A 136 -18.44 -10.46 6.75
N ASP A 137 -17.73 -9.77 5.85
CA ASP A 137 -16.56 -10.29 5.16
C ASP A 137 -15.48 -10.70 6.18
N PRO A 138 -14.85 -11.88 6.00
CA PRO A 138 -13.75 -12.33 6.86
C PRO A 138 -12.66 -11.28 7.07
N MET A 139 -12.46 -10.35 6.13
CA MET A 139 -11.45 -9.30 6.29
C MET A 139 -11.72 -8.33 7.43
N PHE A 140 -12.97 -8.19 7.87
CA PHE A 140 -13.35 -7.33 9.00
C PHE A 140 -13.28 -8.06 10.35
N ARG A 141 -12.97 -9.37 10.39
CA ARG A 141 -12.95 -10.15 11.64
C ARG A 141 -11.96 -9.62 12.67
N ASN A 142 -10.83 -9.04 12.24
CA ASN A 142 -9.85 -8.42 13.13
C ASN A 142 -9.82 -6.89 13.01
N ALA A 143 -10.91 -6.28 12.54
CA ALA A 143 -11.11 -4.82 12.49
C ALA A 143 -12.06 -4.39 13.63
N PRO A 144 -11.58 -4.21 14.87
CA PRO A 144 -12.43 -4.03 16.04
C PRO A 144 -13.37 -2.81 15.98
N MET A 145 -13.05 -1.78 15.18
CA MET A 145 -13.88 -0.56 15.08
C MET A 145 -15.12 -0.72 14.18
N TRP A 146 -15.07 -1.54 13.12
CA TRP A 146 -16.20 -1.72 12.19
C TRP A 146 -17.40 -2.43 12.84
N ASN A 147 -17.14 -3.29 13.81
CA ASN A 147 -18.18 -4.00 14.58
C ASN A 147 -18.90 -3.12 15.60
N LEU A 148 -18.40 -1.90 15.86
CA LEU A 148 -18.95 -0.97 16.85
C LEU A 148 -19.91 0.07 16.24
N GLU A 149 -19.71 0.46 14.97
CA GLU A 149 -20.49 1.54 14.33
C GLU A 149 -21.77 1.06 13.61
N ARG A 150 -22.03 -0.25 13.58
CA ARG A 150 -23.22 -0.83 12.92
C ARG A 150 -24.15 -1.61 13.87
N ARG A 151 -24.03 -1.38 15.17
CA ARG A 151 -24.99 -1.86 16.19
C ARG A 151 -26.02 -0.79 16.51
#